data_AF-A0A844IGP9-F1
#
_entry.id   AF-A0A844IGP9-F1
#
_cell.length_a   1.000
_cell.length_b   1.000
_cell.length_c   1.000
_cell.angle_alpha   90.00
_cell.angle_beta   90.00
_cell.angle_gamma   90.00
#
_symmetry.space_group_name_H-M   'P 1'
#
loop_
_entity.id
_entity.type
_entity.pdbx_description
1 polymer ?
#
loop_
_entity_poly.entity_id
_entity_poly.type
_entity_poly.pdbx_seq_one_letter_code
_entity_poly.pdbx_strand_id
1 'polypeptide(L)'
;MTPKTSIANSILNLNQIIQPIIGETCHQITFSYGDELQLHFGEMTAYNHPKLAHLRKGSWQLSTRATPWYLRIRKGSFWSLSMLVNNQNAVEFAKIQLQCLENTKLTNFVTLAKSNEMKITLSFEGGYELILEPDLEDDSGLAYWELMMPNEQILTVGPGMFWECKSIHEPY
;
A
#
# COMPACT_ATOMS: atom_id res chain seq x y z
N MET A 1 18.95 4.28 24.44
CA MET A 1 18.79 5.28 23.36
C MET A 1 18.91 4.53 22.05
N THR A 2 17.79 4.19 21.42
CA THR A 2 17.77 3.70 20.05
C THR A 2 18.06 4.88 19.12
N PRO A 3 18.93 4.70 18.11
CA PRO A 3 19.29 5.80 17.21
C PRO A 3 18.07 6.17 16.37
N LYS A 4 17.62 7.42 16.48
CA LYS A 4 16.69 8.05 15.54
C LYS A 4 17.32 8.00 14.16
N THR A 5 16.90 7.05 13.34
CA THR A 5 17.32 6.99 11.94
C THR A 5 16.26 7.71 11.14
N SER A 6 16.26 9.04 11.20
CA SER A 6 15.54 9.85 10.21
C SER A 6 16.21 9.58 8.87
N ILE A 7 15.61 8.70 8.06
CA ILE A 7 16.05 8.46 6.68
C ILE A 7 15.63 9.70 5.90
N ALA A 8 16.41 10.77 6.04
CA ALA A 8 16.23 11.99 5.30
C ALA A 8 16.48 11.71 3.81
N ASN A 9 15.40 11.59 3.04
CA ASN A 9 15.29 11.89 1.60
C ASN A 9 16.23 11.20 0.58
N SER A 10 17.04 10.22 0.95
CA SER A 10 17.81 9.48 -0.07
C SER A 10 16.92 8.42 -0.73
N ILE A 11 16.40 8.73 -1.91
CA ILE A 11 15.61 7.81 -2.78
C ILE A 11 16.30 6.45 -3.01
N LEU A 12 17.64 6.40 -2.94
CA LEU A 12 18.42 5.16 -2.98
C LEU A 12 18.09 4.19 -1.83
N ASN A 13 17.69 4.69 -0.65
CA ASN A 13 17.30 3.87 0.48
C ASN A 13 15.86 3.36 0.37
N LEU A 14 14.95 4.09 -0.30
CA LEU A 14 13.55 3.68 -0.42
C LEU A 14 13.40 2.39 -1.23
N ASN A 15 14.10 2.27 -2.35
CA ASN A 15 14.08 1.04 -3.12
C ASN A 15 14.62 -0.13 -2.30
N GLN A 16 15.70 0.03 -1.54
CA GLN A 16 16.23 -1.04 -0.69
C GLN A 16 15.23 -1.49 0.39
N ILE A 17 14.40 -0.57 0.89
CA ILE A 17 13.36 -0.86 1.87
C ILE A 17 12.17 -1.60 1.24
N ILE A 18 11.77 -1.23 0.03
CA ILE A 18 10.58 -1.77 -0.64
C ILE A 18 10.88 -3.09 -1.37
N GLN A 19 12.06 -3.24 -1.98
CA GLN A 19 12.41 -4.43 -2.78
C GLN A 19 12.12 -5.78 -2.09
N PRO A 20 12.31 -5.97 -0.77
CA PRO A 20 12.02 -7.24 -0.12
C PRO A 20 10.55 -7.70 -0.15
N ILE A 21 9.58 -6.82 -0.41
CA ILE A 21 8.18 -7.24 -0.58
C ILE A 21 7.92 -7.90 -1.95
N ILE A 22 8.83 -7.71 -2.92
CA ILE A 22 8.68 -8.29 -4.25
C ILE A 22 8.83 -9.81 -4.17
N GLY A 23 7.86 -10.52 -4.75
CA GLY A 23 7.78 -11.97 -4.69
C GLY A 23 6.83 -12.49 -3.60
N GLU A 24 6.38 -11.62 -2.68
CA GLU A 24 5.37 -11.97 -1.68
C GLU A 24 3.97 -12.08 -2.30
N THR A 25 3.16 -12.98 -1.75
CA THR A 25 1.77 -13.14 -2.16
C THR A 25 0.89 -12.12 -1.44
N CYS A 26 0.06 -11.40 -2.17
CA CYS A 26 -1.03 -10.61 -1.60
C CYS A 26 -2.14 -11.54 -1.14
N HIS A 27 -2.25 -11.79 0.16
CA HIS A 27 -3.23 -12.76 0.67
C HIS A 27 -4.61 -12.17 0.88
N GLN A 28 -4.68 -10.86 1.12
CA GLN A 28 -5.92 -10.23 1.53
C GLN A 28 -5.93 -8.76 1.15
N ILE A 29 -7.06 -8.30 0.62
CA ILE A 29 -7.34 -6.89 0.38
C ILE A 29 -8.58 -6.50 1.19
N THR A 30 -8.44 -5.46 2.01
CA THR A 30 -9.52 -4.95 2.84
C THR A 30 -9.62 -3.44 2.74
N PHE A 31 -10.71 -2.91 3.27
CA PHE A 31 -10.88 -1.49 3.50
C PHE A 31 -11.08 -1.28 5.00
N SER A 32 -10.30 -0.39 5.59
CA SER A 32 -10.45 0.01 6.99
C SER A 32 -11.35 1.22 7.14
N TYR A 33 -11.52 1.68 8.38
CA TYR A 33 -12.26 2.90 8.69
C TYR A 33 -11.70 4.10 7.91
N GLY A 34 -12.58 4.92 7.34
CA GLY A 34 -12.19 6.03 6.46
C GLY A 34 -11.87 5.60 5.02
N ASP A 35 -12.37 4.43 4.60
CA ASP A 35 -12.23 3.88 3.25
C ASP A 35 -10.77 3.68 2.80
N GLU A 36 -9.86 3.50 3.76
CA GLU A 36 -8.44 3.28 3.47
C GLU A 36 -8.26 1.86 2.94
N LEU A 37 -7.66 1.75 1.76
CA LEU A 37 -7.34 0.47 1.14
C LEU A 37 -6.14 -0.15 1.85
N GLN A 38 -6.29 -1.40 2.27
CA GLN A 38 -5.24 -2.19 2.92
C GLN A 38 -4.94 -3.46 2.11
N LEU A 39 -3.67 -3.67 1.79
CA LEU A 39 -3.17 -4.88 1.15
C LEU A 39 -2.21 -5.59 2.10
N HIS A 40 -2.46 -6.88 2.33
CA HIS A 40 -1.64 -7.72 3.21
C HIS A 40 -0.83 -8.72 2.39
N PHE A 41 0.49 -8.70 2.58
CA PHE A 41 1.42 -9.58 1.87
C PHE A 41 2.25 -10.46 2.82
N GLY A 42 2.72 -11.58 2.27
CA GLY A 42 3.60 -12.54 2.94
C GLY A 42 2.93 -13.29 4.09
N GLU A 43 3.71 -13.67 5.10
CA GLU A 43 3.20 -14.52 6.18
C GLU A 43 2.01 -13.87 6.91
N MET A 44 0.88 -14.58 6.98
CA MET A 44 -0.32 -14.10 7.65
C MET A 44 -0.33 -14.52 9.12
N THR A 45 -0.27 -13.54 10.03
CA THR A 45 -0.26 -13.75 11.48
C THR A 45 -1.52 -13.17 12.12
N ALA A 46 -1.95 -13.73 13.25
CA ALA A 46 -3.06 -13.17 14.02
C ALA A 46 -2.66 -11.85 14.67
N TYR A 47 -3.62 -10.94 14.88
CA TYR A 47 -3.32 -9.73 15.66
C TYR A 47 -3.03 -10.08 17.13
N ASN A 48 -2.06 -9.37 17.72
CA ASN A 48 -1.66 -9.56 19.12
C ASN A 48 -2.77 -9.20 20.12
N HIS A 49 -3.68 -8.28 19.74
CA HIS A 49 -4.73 -7.83 20.64
C HIS A 49 -5.85 -8.88 20.75
N PRO A 50 -6.27 -9.32 21.96
CA PRO A 50 -7.21 -10.43 22.13
C PRO A 50 -8.54 -10.25 21.39
N LYS A 51 -9.08 -9.03 21.33
CA LYS A 51 -10.33 -8.73 20.60
C LYS A 51 -10.20 -8.88 19.07
N LEU A 52 -8.98 -8.82 18.54
CA LEU A 52 -8.68 -8.90 17.10
C LEU A 52 -8.00 -10.22 16.72
N ALA A 53 -7.86 -11.17 17.66
CA ALA A 53 -7.18 -12.44 17.42
C ALA A 53 -7.83 -13.31 16.33
N HIS A 54 -9.10 -13.04 16.00
CA HIS A 54 -9.83 -13.68 14.90
C HIS A 54 -9.48 -13.09 13.52
N LEU A 55 -8.86 -11.90 13.49
CA LEU A 55 -8.37 -11.25 12.29
C LEU A 55 -6.90 -11.62 12.07
N ARG A 56 -6.47 -11.54 10.81
CA ARG A 56 -5.08 -11.77 10.41
C ARG A 56 -4.52 -10.55 9.70
N LYS A 57 -3.20 -10.40 9.76
CA LYS A 57 -2.44 -9.39 9.03
C LYS A 57 -1.24 -10.03 8.36
N GLY A 58 -0.88 -9.51 7.19
CA GLY A 58 0.36 -9.88 6.52
C GLY A 58 1.58 -9.33 7.27
N SER A 59 2.71 -10.03 7.12
CA SER A 59 4.03 -9.56 7.54
C SER A 59 4.41 -8.22 6.89
N TRP A 60 3.88 -7.96 5.69
CA TRP A 60 3.87 -6.65 5.06
C TRP A 60 2.43 -6.15 4.94
N GLN A 61 2.22 -4.88 5.23
CA GLN A 61 0.92 -4.24 5.06
C GLN A 61 1.09 -2.87 4.41
N LEU A 62 0.50 -2.70 3.24
CA LEU A 62 0.36 -1.41 2.59
C LEU A 62 -1.02 -0.85 2.91
N SER A 63 -1.08 0.34 3.50
CA SER A 63 -2.30 1.07 3.80
C SER A 63 -2.27 2.40 3.05
N THR A 64 -3.37 2.77 2.40
CA THR A 64 -3.42 4.00 1.61
C THR A 64 -4.78 4.66 1.67
N ARG A 65 -4.77 5.99 1.76
CA ARG A 65 -5.94 6.86 1.58
C ARG A 65 -6.14 7.27 0.12
N ALA A 66 -5.46 6.58 -0.81
CA ALA A 66 -5.54 6.90 -2.21
C ALA A 66 -6.98 6.80 -2.71
N THR A 67 -7.48 7.87 -3.27
CA THR A 67 -8.64 7.84 -4.17
C THR A 67 -8.29 8.85 -5.26
N PRO A 68 -8.36 8.49 -6.55
CA PRO A 68 -8.91 7.26 -7.14
C PRO A 68 -8.02 5.99 -7.12
N TRP A 69 -8.64 4.79 -7.17
CA TRP A 69 -7.94 3.52 -7.44
C TRP A 69 -8.11 3.08 -8.90
N TYR A 70 -7.04 2.59 -9.52
CA TYR A 70 -7.08 2.10 -10.90
C TYR A 70 -6.58 0.67 -11.00
N LEU A 71 -7.41 -0.22 -11.54
CA LEU A 71 -7.02 -1.60 -11.86
C LEU A 71 -6.78 -1.71 -13.37
N ARG A 72 -5.56 -2.08 -13.75
CA ARG A 72 -5.20 -2.44 -15.12
C ARG A 72 -5.06 -3.95 -15.24
N ILE A 73 -5.63 -4.50 -16.31
CA ILE A 73 -5.57 -5.94 -16.59
C ILE A 73 -5.07 -6.13 -18.00
N ARG A 74 -4.00 -6.90 -18.16
CA ARG A 74 -3.50 -7.29 -19.47
C ARG A 74 -4.35 -8.40 -20.07
N LYS A 75 -4.93 -8.16 -21.25
CA LYS A 75 -5.69 -9.15 -22.03
C LYS A 75 -5.00 -9.31 -23.40
N GLY A 76 -4.07 -10.26 -23.48
CA GLY A 76 -3.22 -10.46 -24.66
C GLY A 76 -2.31 -9.25 -24.91
N SER A 77 -2.49 -8.59 -26.05
CA SER A 77 -1.71 -7.40 -26.44
C SER A 77 -2.27 -6.08 -25.94
N PHE A 78 -3.47 -6.08 -25.33
CA PHE A 78 -4.14 -4.86 -24.88
C PHE A 78 -4.22 -4.78 -23.35
N TRP A 79 -4.27 -3.55 -22.84
CA TRP A 79 -4.53 -3.26 -21.43
C TRP A 79 -5.96 -2.76 -21.28
N SER A 80 -6.73 -3.41 -20.41
CA SER A 80 -8.00 -2.88 -19.91
C SER A 80 -7.71 -2.03 -18.68
N LEU A 81 -8.30 -0.85 -18.58
CA LEU A 81 -8.21 0.04 -17.41
C LEU A 81 -9.60 0.21 -16.80
N SER A 82 -9.71 -0.06 -15.50
CA SER A 82 -10.92 0.17 -14.72
C SER A 82 -10.60 1.18 -13.62
N MET A 83 -11.19 2.36 -13.71
CA MET A 83 -11.18 3.37 -12.65
C MET A 83 -12.25 2.99 -11.63
N LEU A 84 -11.84 2.74 -10.39
CA LEU A 84 -12.69 2.29 -9.29
C LEU A 84 -13.02 3.49 -8.40
N VAL A 85 -13.87 4.37 -8.90
CA VAL A 85 -14.17 5.65 -8.24
C VAL A 85 -15.57 6.09 -8.63
N ASN A 86 -16.24 6.74 -7.68
CA ASN A 86 -17.38 7.61 -7.90
C ASN A 86 -18.78 6.94 -7.91
N ASN A 87 -19.22 6.48 -6.73
CA ASN A 87 -20.62 6.48 -6.30
C ASN A 87 -20.72 6.13 -4.80
N GLN A 88 -21.91 6.23 -4.19
CA GLN A 88 -22.18 5.89 -2.78
C GLN A 88 -21.73 4.48 -2.36
N ASN A 89 -21.40 3.57 -3.30
CA ASN A 89 -20.94 2.20 -3.06
C ASN A 89 -19.54 1.92 -3.66
N ALA A 90 -18.73 2.95 -3.90
CA ALA A 90 -17.43 2.82 -4.58
C ALA A 90 -16.51 1.79 -3.91
N VAL A 91 -16.50 1.73 -2.58
CA VAL A 91 -15.67 0.80 -1.79
C VAL A 91 -16.11 -0.65 -1.98
N GLU A 92 -17.41 -0.94 -1.92
CA GLU A 92 -17.90 -2.32 -2.13
C GLU A 92 -17.58 -2.81 -3.54
N PHE A 93 -17.76 -1.94 -4.54
CA PHE A 93 -17.42 -2.27 -5.92
C PHE A 93 -15.90 -2.45 -6.11
N ALA A 94 -15.10 -1.54 -5.55
CA ALA A 94 -13.64 -1.63 -5.58
C ALA A 94 -13.17 -2.93 -4.93
N LYS A 95 -13.74 -3.31 -3.79
CA LYS A 95 -13.44 -4.58 -3.11
C LYS A 95 -13.68 -5.79 -4.02
N ILE A 96 -14.84 -5.87 -4.67
CA ILE A 96 -15.16 -6.98 -5.59
C ILE A 96 -14.17 -7.03 -6.77
N GLN A 97 -13.80 -5.88 -7.33
CA GLN A 97 -12.87 -5.83 -8.46
C GLN A 97 -11.44 -6.18 -8.05
N LEU A 98 -10.99 -5.70 -6.88
CA LEU A 98 -9.63 -5.92 -6.38
C LEU A 98 -9.42 -7.34 -5.83
N GLN A 99 -10.48 -8.10 -5.51
CA GLN A 99 -10.37 -9.51 -5.12
C GLN A 99 -9.59 -10.37 -6.12
N CYS A 100 -9.55 -9.99 -7.40
CA CYS A 100 -8.74 -10.72 -8.39
C CYS A 100 -7.22 -10.64 -8.14
N LEU A 101 -6.78 -9.71 -7.29
CA LEU A 101 -5.38 -9.58 -6.85
C LEU A 101 -5.08 -10.43 -5.61
N GLU A 102 -6.09 -10.93 -4.91
CA GLU A 102 -5.86 -11.82 -3.77
C GLU A 102 -5.31 -13.17 -4.23
N ASN A 103 -4.40 -13.72 -3.43
CA ASN A 103 -3.61 -14.90 -3.72
C ASN A 103 -2.74 -14.79 -4.98
N THR A 104 -2.43 -13.56 -5.42
CA THR A 104 -1.48 -13.31 -6.51
C THR A 104 -0.17 -12.76 -5.99
N LYS A 105 0.92 -13.10 -6.66
CA LYS A 105 2.27 -12.67 -6.29
C LYS A 105 2.54 -11.24 -6.75
N LEU A 106 3.09 -10.42 -5.89
CA LEU A 106 3.60 -9.10 -6.25
C LEU A 106 4.91 -9.27 -7.06
N THR A 107 4.94 -8.72 -8.26
CA THR A 107 6.08 -8.82 -9.18
C THR A 107 6.84 -7.52 -9.32
N ASN A 108 6.20 -6.38 -9.02
CA ASN A 108 6.84 -5.08 -9.07
C ASN A 108 6.15 -4.09 -8.11
N PHE A 109 6.91 -3.16 -7.55
CA PHE A 109 6.43 -2.05 -6.72
C PHE A 109 7.23 -0.82 -7.12
N VAL A 110 6.58 0.10 -7.82
CA VAL A 110 7.18 1.35 -8.28
C VAL A 110 6.57 2.53 -7.53
N THR A 111 7.41 3.32 -6.88
CA THR A 111 7.06 4.61 -6.29
C THR A 111 7.69 5.72 -7.13
N LEU A 112 6.89 6.56 -7.78
CA LEU A 112 7.40 7.74 -8.47
C LEU A 112 7.64 8.88 -7.46
N ALA A 113 8.80 8.86 -6.81
CA ALA A 113 9.16 9.86 -5.78
C ALA A 113 9.72 11.19 -6.36
N LYS A 114 9.88 11.30 -7.69
CA LYS A 114 10.56 12.44 -8.35
C LYS A 114 9.65 13.33 -9.22
N SER A 115 8.39 12.97 -9.39
CA SER A 115 7.40 13.74 -10.14
C SER A 115 6.40 14.38 -9.17
N ASN A 116 5.83 15.53 -9.55
CA ASN A 116 4.68 16.13 -8.84
C ASN A 116 3.44 15.22 -8.83
N GLU A 117 3.51 14.09 -9.53
CA GLU A 117 2.52 13.02 -9.54
C GLU A 117 2.96 11.96 -8.54
N MET A 118 2.38 11.98 -7.34
CA MET A 118 2.56 10.93 -6.35
C MET A 118 1.80 9.70 -6.82
N LYS A 119 2.49 8.64 -7.21
CA LYS A 119 1.84 7.43 -7.73
C LYS A 119 2.57 6.19 -7.27
N ILE A 120 1.80 5.24 -6.76
CA ILE A 120 2.26 3.88 -6.53
C ILE A 120 1.69 3.01 -7.65
N THR A 121 2.55 2.20 -8.26
CA THR A 121 2.13 1.13 -9.16
C THR A 121 2.62 -0.20 -8.60
N LEU A 122 1.67 -1.08 -8.30
CA LEU A 122 1.90 -2.46 -7.89
C LEU A 122 1.57 -3.35 -9.08
N SER A 123 2.52 -4.17 -9.52
CA SER A 123 2.28 -5.15 -10.59
C SER A 123 2.21 -6.53 -10.00
N PHE A 124 1.23 -7.32 -10.39
CA PHE A 124 1.00 -8.68 -9.92
C PHE A 124 1.16 -9.69 -11.05
N GLU A 125 1.46 -10.93 -10.66
CA GLU A 125 1.45 -12.09 -11.56
C GLU A 125 0.12 -12.19 -12.32
N GLY A 126 0.16 -12.61 -13.59
CA GLY A 126 -1.03 -12.63 -14.45
C GLY A 126 -1.28 -11.32 -15.19
N GLY A 127 -0.41 -10.32 -15.04
CA GLY A 127 -0.49 -9.06 -15.78
C GLY A 127 -1.54 -8.11 -15.23
N TYR A 128 -1.74 -8.11 -13.91
CA TYR A 128 -2.56 -7.12 -13.24
C TYR A 128 -1.66 -5.98 -12.73
N GLU A 129 -2.16 -4.74 -12.79
CA GLU A 129 -1.53 -3.61 -12.11
C GLU A 129 -2.56 -2.87 -11.29
N LEU A 130 -2.22 -2.57 -10.05
CA LEU A 130 -2.95 -1.65 -9.19
C LEU A 130 -2.17 -0.34 -9.15
N ILE A 131 -2.84 0.72 -9.56
CA ILE A 131 -2.32 2.07 -9.54
C ILE A 131 -3.08 2.86 -8.47
N LEU A 132 -2.33 3.49 -7.59
CA LEU A 132 -2.82 4.25 -6.45
C LEU A 132 -2.33 5.69 -6.58
N GLU A 133 -3.26 6.63 -6.60
CA GLU A 133 -2.99 8.07 -6.65
C GLU A 133 -3.59 8.68 -5.37
N PRO A 134 -2.79 9.38 -4.56
CA PRO A 134 -3.26 9.99 -3.34
C PRO A 134 -4.08 11.23 -3.67
N ASP A 135 -5.03 11.51 -2.78
CA ASP A 135 -5.72 12.79 -2.80
C ASP A 135 -4.77 13.88 -2.27
N LEU A 136 -4.18 14.66 -3.18
CA LEU A 136 -3.26 15.73 -2.82
C LEU A 136 -3.98 16.95 -2.22
N GLU A 137 -5.31 17.01 -2.32
CA GLU A 137 -6.13 18.06 -1.70
C GLU A 137 -6.54 17.71 -0.27
N ASP A 138 -6.26 16.48 0.20
CA ASP A 138 -6.49 16.08 1.59
C ASP A 138 -5.62 16.90 2.56
N ASP A 139 -6.27 17.71 3.39
CA ASP A 139 -5.67 18.59 4.39
C ASP A 139 -5.65 17.98 5.81
N SER A 140 -5.99 16.69 5.94
CA SER A 140 -6.02 15.98 7.21
C SER A 140 -4.68 15.96 7.96
N GLY A 141 -3.57 16.24 7.26
CA GLY A 141 -2.21 16.16 7.78
C GLY A 141 -1.73 14.72 7.99
N LEU A 142 -2.51 13.74 7.55
CA LEU A 142 -2.19 12.33 7.70
C LEU A 142 -1.35 11.81 6.52
N ALA A 143 -0.70 10.66 6.69
CA ALA A 143 0.06 10.03 5.60
C ALA A 143 -0.85 9.60 4.45
N TYR A 144 -0.41 9.81 3.21
CA TYR A 144 -1.10 9.34 2.01
C TYR A 144 -1.04 7.81 1.88
N TRP A 145 0.09 7.24 2.29
CA TRP A 145 0.24 5.80 2.45
C TRP A 145 1.31 5.44 3.48
N GLU A 146 1.19 4.21 3.95
CA GLU A 146 2.01 3.62 4.99
C GLU A 146 2.33 2.17 4.59
N LEU A 147 3.59 1.77 4.73
CA LEU A 147 4.06 0.41 4.52
C LEU A 147 4.66 -0.12 5.83
N MET A 148 3.90 -0.97 6.51
CA MET A 148 4.39 -1.73 7.66
C MET A 148 5.21 -2.92 7.18
N MET A 149 6.37 -3.12 7.80
CA MET A 149 7.36 -4.12 7.42
C MET A 149 7.49 -5.22 8.50
N PRO A 150 8.02 -6.41 8.14
CA PRO A 150 8.18 -7.53 9.07
C PRO A 150 9.09 -7.24 10.28
N ASN A 151 10.00 -6.27 10.14
CA ASN A 151 10.95 -5.87 11.17
C ASN A 151 10.41 -4.79 12.12
N GLU A 152 9.08 -4.63 12.19
CA GLU A 152 8.40 -3.64 13.03
C GLU A 152 8.80 -2.18 12.74
N GLN A 153 9.15 -1.91 11.48
CA GLN A 153 9.29 -0.57 10.94
C GLN A 153 8.07 -0.18 10.10
N ILE A 154 7.83 1.12 10.01
CA ILE A 154 6.81 1.70 9.15
C ILE A 154 7.46 2.76 8.26
N LEU A 155 7.25 2.63 6.95
CA LEU A 155 7.60 3.62 5.96
C LEU A 155 6.34 4.41 5.61
N THR A 156 6.34 5.72 5.85
CA THR A 156 5.22 6.60 5.58
C THR A 156 5.61 7.66 4.57
N VAL A 157 4.62 8.16 3.84
CA VAL A 157 4.76 9.40 3.09
C VAL A 157 3.48 10.22 3.17
N GLY A 158 3.66 11.48 3.53
CA GLY A 158 2.57 12.42 3.75
C GLY A 158 2.73 13.72 2.94
N PRO A 159 1.97 14.77 3.31
CA PRO A 159 1.96 16.05 2.64
C PRO A 159 3.36 16.61 2.36
N GLY A 160 3.54 17.19 1.17
CA GLY A 160 4.83 17.72 0.74
C GLY A 160 5.86 16.66 0.33
N MET A 161 5.43 15.43 0.06
CA MET A 161 6.31 14.30 -0.29
C MET A 161 7.34 14.00 0.81
N PHE A 162 6.95 14.19 2.05
CA PHE A 162 7.82 13.90 3.18
C PHE A 162 7.81 12.41 3.47
N TRP A 163 8.98 11.78 3.31
CA TRP A 163 9.18 10.36 3.58
C TRP A 163 9.78 10.17 4.96
N GLU A 164 9.21 9.25 5.73
CA GLU A 164 9.72 8.87 7.04
C GLU A 164 9.76 7.34 7.17
N CYS A 165 10.83 6.82 7.76
CA CYS A 165 10.92 5.41 8.15
C CYS A 165 11.33 5.35 9.61
N LYS A 166 10.50 4.74 10.46
CA LYS A 166 10.73 4.66 11.91
C LYS A 166 10.25 3.32 12.47
N SER A 167 10.68 2.98 13.68
CA SER A 167 10.11 1.84 14.40
C SER A 167 8.67 2.16 14.86
N ILE A 168 7.78 1.16 14.84
CA ILE A 168 6.41 1.32 15.35
C ILE A 168 6.34 1.57 16.86
N HIS A 169 7.44 1.37 17.59
CA HIS A 169 7.55 1.64 19.02
C HIS A 169 8.04 3.06 19.32
N GLU A 170 8.37 3.84 18.29
CA GLU A 170 8.71 5.25 18.46
C GLU A 170 7.44 6.08 18.69
N PRO A 171 7.43 7.00 19.67
CA PRO A 171 6.30 7.90 19.86
C PRO A 171 6.10 8.82 18.64
N TYR A 172 4.84 9.02 18.26
CA TYR A 172 4.41 10.00 17.26
C TYR A 172 4.55 11.44 17.78
#